data_AF-A0A6H1RGA5-F1
#
_entry.id   AF-A0A6H1RGA5-F1
#
_cell.length_a   1.000
_cell.length_b   1.000
_cell.length_c   1.000
_cell.angle_alpha   90.00
_cell.angle_beta   90.00
_cell.angle_gamma   90.00
#
_symmetry.space_group_name_H-M   'P 1'
#
loop_
_entity.id
_entity.type
_entity.pdbx_description
1 polymer ?
#
loop_
_entity_poly.entity_id
_entity_poly.type
_entity_poly.pdbx_seq_one_letter_code
_entity_poly.pdbx_strand_id
1 'polypeptide(L)'
;MSAVFDDPNLVASAGLVPVMRLAERVGLHEVVSERVRVPGSVGANADVKVASIVAGMLTGADSIDDLGVIRHGAMPKLFGGIRAPSTVGTFLRAFTWGDARQVESAAREALVGLVRQTPVLAGADERVFIDADSTLGRVFGHAKQGAAFGHTKIGGHNVRLRGYHQGREVWLL
;
A
#
# COMPACT_ATOMS: atom_id res chain seq x y z
N MET A 1 -24.67 0.87 21.08
CA MET A 1 -25.12 -0.52 20.85
C MET A 1 -24.59 -0.92 19.48
N SER A 2 -23.54 -1.73 19.41
CA SER A 2 -22.97 -2.20 18.13
C SER A 2 -23.39 -3.64 17.88
N ALA A 3 -23.71 -3.96 16.64
CA ALA A 3 -23.84 -5.36 16.21
C ALA A 3 -22.43 -5.96 16.13
N VAL A 4 -22.23 -7.13 16.74
CA VAL A 4 -20.98 -7.89 16.65
C VAL A 4 -21.27 -9.13 15.83
N PHE A 5 -20.51 -9.33 14.75
CA PHE A 5 -20.57 -10.53 13.92
C PHE A 5 -19.51 -11.51 14.41
N ASP A 6 -19.88 -12.38 15.35
CA ASP A 6 -19.00 -13.37 16.00
C ASP A 6 -19.41 -14.84 15.75
N ASP A 7 -20.29 -15.08 14.78
CA ASP A 7 -20.70 -16.45 14.42
C ASP A 7 -19.47 -17.29 13.96
N PRO A 8 -19.19 -18.42 14.63
CA PRO A 8 -18.01 -19.24 14.35
C PRO A 8 -18.07 -20.00 13.02
N ASN A 9 -19.18 -19.91 12.28
CA ASN A 9 -19.39 -20.51 10.97
C ASN A 9 -19.47 -19.46 9.84
N LEU A 10 -19.47 -18.17 10.18
CA LEU A 10 -19.54 -17.09 9.21
C LEU A 10 -18.15 -16.51 8.90
N VAL A 11 -17.88 -16.30 7.61
CA VAL A 11 -16.68 -15.63 7.11
C VAL A 11 -17.11 -14.37 6.37
N ALA A 12 -16.95 -13.20 7.01
CA ALA A 12 -17.38 -11.93 6.42
C ALA A 12 -16.59 -11.56 5.14
N SER A 13 -15.32 -11.99 5.06
CA SER A 13 -14.41 -11.62 3.96
C SER A 13 -13.76 -12.85 3.32
N ALA A 14 -14.57 -13.81 2.85
CA ALA A 14 -14.07 -15.03 2.20
C ALA A 14 -13.19 -14.73 0.96
N GLY A 15 -13.45 -13.61 0.29
CA GLY A 15 -12.63 -13.10 -0.82
C GLY A 15 -11.18 -12.76 -0.43
N LEU A 16 -10.87 -12.63 0.87
CA LEU A 16 -9.50 -12.43 1.33
C LEU A 16 -8.62 -13.66 1.06
N VAL A 17 -9.18 -14.87 1.06
CA VAL A 17 -8.41 -16.12 0.88
C VAL A 17 -7.65 -16.14 -0.44
N PRO A 18 -8.28 -15.94 -1.62
CA PRO A 18 -7.55 -15.91 -2.88
C PRO A 18 -6.55 -14.75 -2.97
N VAL A 19 -6.83 -13.60 -2.34
CA VAL A 19 -5.92 -12.44 -2.36
C VAL A 19 -4.67 -12.70 -1.53
N MET A 20 -4.79 -13.27 -0.34
CA MET A 20 -3.62 -13.60 0.48
C MET A 20 -2.83 -14.79 -0.09
N ARG A 21 -3.47 -15.73 -0.80
CA ARG A 21 -2.76 -16.74 -1.59
C ARG A 21 -1.98 -16.14 -2.74
N LEU A 22 -2.51 -15.09 -3.40
CA LEU A 22 -1.74 -14.34 -4.38
C LEU A 22 -0.57 -13.62 -3.72
N ALA A 23 -0.78 -12.99 -2.56
CA ALA A 23 0.27 -12.33 -1.78
C ALA A 23 1.43 -13.30 -1.44
N GLU A 24 1.13 -14.54 -1.08
CA GLU A 24 2.12 -15.60 -0.87
C GLU A 24 2.85 -15.96 -2.18
N ARG A 25 2.12 -16.17 -3.29
CA ARG A 25 2.72 -16.49 -4.60
C ARG A 25 3.62 -15.41 -5.19
N VAL A 26 3.38 -14.14 -4.84
CA VAL A 26 4.22 -13.01 -5.25
C VAL A 26 5.41 -12.78 -4.31
N GLY A 27 5.54 -13.59 -3.26
CA GLY A 27 6.67 -13.59 -2.35
C GLY A 27 6.57 -12.57 -1.21
N LEU A 28 5.36 -12.10 -0.84
CA LEU A 28 5.21 -11.03 0.15
C LEU A 28 5.86 -11.38 1.50
N HIS A 29 5.64 -12.59 2.00
CA HIS A 29 6.14 -13.01 3.32
C HIS A 29 7.66 -13.12 3.30
N GLU A 30 8.21 -13.73 2.25
CA GLU A 30 9.64 -13.93 2.03
C GLU A 30 10.34 -12.57 1.94
N VAL A 31 9.85 -11.69 1.09
CA VAL A 31 10.41 -10.36 0.85
C VAL A 31 10.40 -9.51 2.12
N VAL A 32 9.32 -9.55 2.91
CA VAL A 32 9.27 -8.82 4.19
C VAL A 32 10.19 -9.47 5.21
N SER A 33 10.20 -10.81 5.28
CA SER A 33 11.11 -11.58 6.14
C SER A 33 12.57 -11.33 5.80
N GLU A 34 12.92 -10.97 4.57
CA GLU A 34 14.30 -10.63 4.18
C GLU A 34 14.65 -9.18 4.48
N ARG A 35 13.75 -8.24 4.16
CA ARG A 35 14.07 -6.81 4.12
C ARG A 35 13.72 -6.04 5.38
N VAL A 36 12.75 -6.51 6.17
CA VAL A 36 12.25 -5.77 7.34
C VAL A 36 12.91 -6.30 8.61
N ARG A 37 13.69 -5.43 9.25
CA ARG A 37 14.52 -5.69 10.43
C ARG A 37 14.32 -4.57 11.44
N VAL A 38 13.34 -4.77 12.31
CA VAL A 38 13.10 -3.86 13.45
C VAL A 38 13.84 -4.42 14.68
N PRO A 39 14.66 -3.62 15.37
CA PRO A 39 15.39 -4.09 16.55
C PRO A 39 14.48 -4.59 17.69
N GLY A 40 14.96 -5.60 18.41
CA GLY A 40 14.28 -6.15 19.58
C GLY A 40 13.15 -7.13 19.26
N SER A 41 12.54 -7.68 20.31
CA SER A 41 11.47 -8.69 20.21
C SER A 41 10.22 -8.19 19.47
N VAL A 42 9.99 -6.87 19.51
CA VAL A 42 8.89 -6.22 18.80
C VAL A 42 9.02 -6.35 17.28
N GLY A 43 10.22 -6.56 16.74
CA GLY A 43 10.46 -6.78 15.31
C GLY A 43 10.31 -8.22 14.83
N ALA A 44 10.19 -9.19 15.73
CA ALA A 44 10.06 -10.60 15.36
C ALA A 44 8.79 -10.86 14.52
N ASN A 45 8.86 -11.78 13.56
CA ASN A 45 7.74 -12.12 12.67
C ASN A 45 7.16 -10.89 11.94
N ALA A 46 8.03 -10.04 11.40
CA ALA A 46 7.65 -8.84 10.66
C ALA A 46 6.79 -9.17 9.43
N ASP A 47 7.10 -10.27 8.74
CA ASP A 47 6.33 -10.86 7.65
C ASP A 47 4.87 -11.08 8.04
N VAL A 48 4.63 -11.75 9.17
CA VAL A 48 3.28 -12.05 9.66
C VAL A 48 2.53 -10.78 10.07
N LYS A 49 3.23 -9.80 10.66
CA LYS A 49 2.64 -8.53 11.08
C LYS A 49 2.27 -7.66 9.89
N VAL A 50 3.14 -7.56 8.89
CA VAL A 50 2.87 -6.84 7.64
C VAL A 50 1.74 -7.52 6.87
N ALA A 51 1.74 -8.85 6.76
CA ALA A 51 0.63 -9.59 6.16
C ALA A 51 -0.71 -9.37 6.89
N SER A 52 -0.68 -9.25 8.23
CA SER A 52 -1.87 -8.90 9.02
C SER A 52 -2.37 -7.49 8.70
N ILE A 53 -1.48 -6.51 8.50
CA ILE A 53 -1.86 -5.15 8.09
C ILE A 53 -2.50 -5.19 6.70
N VAL A 54 -1.86 -5.83 5.73
CA VAL A 54 -2.37 -5.96 4.36
C VAL A 54 -3.75 -6.63 4.36
N ALA A 55 -3.91 -7.73 5.10
CA ALA A 55 -5.18 -8.42 5.27
C ALA A 55 -6.27 -7.50 5.87
N GLY A 56 -5.91 -6.71 6.89
CA GLY A 56 -6.80 -5.71 7.47
C GLY A 56 -7.24 -4.66 6.45
N MET A 57 -6.30 -4.06 5.71
CA MET A 57 -6.59 -3.05 4.70
C MET A 57 -7.52 -3.61 3.60
N LEU A 58 -7.28 -4.85 3.16
CA LEU A 58 -8.12 -5.54 2.17
C LEU A 58 -9.53 -5.86 2.68
N THR A 59 -9.72 -5.89 3.99
CA THR A 59 -11.02 -6.09 4.65
C THR A 59 -11.67 -4.79 5.13
N GLY A 60 -11.08 -3.65 4.78
CA GLY A 60 -11.63 -2.31 5.04
C GLY A 60 -11.12 -1.65 6.33
N ALA A 61 -10.10 -2.21 7.00
CA ALA A 61 -9.47 -1.53 8.13
C ALA A 61 -8.67 -0.31 7.63
N ASP A 62 -9.05 0.87 8.10
CA ASP A 62 -8.35 2.15 7.86
C ASP A 62 -7.57 2.63 9.10
N SER A 63 -7.78 2.00 10.25
CA SER A 63 -7.01 2.21 11.49
C SER A 63 -6.44 0.91 12.08
N ILE A 64 -5.50 1.06 13.02
CA ILE A 64 -4.95 -0.10 13.77
C ILE A 64 -6.05 -0.80 14.58
N ASP A 65 -6.99 -0.03 15.12
CA ASP A 65 -8.08 -0.56 15.95
C ASP A 65 -9.04 -1.45 15.12
N ASP A 66 -9.18 -1.15 13.82
CA ASP A 66 -10.02 -1.91 12.90
C ASP A 66 -9.40 -3.23 12.44
N LEU A 67 -8.11 -3.48 12.72
CA LEU A 67 -7.46 -4.77 12.43
C LEU A 67 -8.07 -5.95 13.23
N GLY A 68 -9.02 -5.70 14.14
CA GLY A 68 -9.85 -6.74 14.74
C GLY A 68 -10.64 -7.55 13.71
N VAL A 69 -11.02 -6.94 12.58
CA VAL A 69 -11.87 -7.54 11.55
C VAL A 69 -11.34 -8.87 11.00
N ILE A 70 -10.02 -9.01 10.86
CA ILE A 70 -9.38 -10.24 10.36
C ILE A 70 -9.34 -11.37 11.40
N ARG A 71 -9.84 -11.14 12.62
CA ARG A 71 -9.91 -12.11 13.72
C ARG A 71 -11.34 -12.47 14.10
N HIS A 72 -12.35 -11.91 13.43
CA HIS A 72 -13.76 -12.16 13.73
C HIS A 72 -14.29 -13.46 13.09
N GLY A 73 -15.32 -14.04 13.71
CA GLY A 73 -16.03 -15.23 13.21
C GLY A 73 -15.09 -16.40 12.90
N ALA A 74 -15.25 -17.00 11.72
CA ALA A 74 -14.46 -18.13 11.27
C ALA A 74 -13.08 -17.76 10.66
N MET A 75 -12.66 -16.49 10.65
CA MET A 75 -11.37 -16.07 10.08
C MET A 75 -10.14 -16.81 10.65
N PRO A 76 -10.04 -17.07 11.98
CA PRO A 76 -8.92 -17.83 12.54
C PRO A 76 -8.84 -19.29 12.08
N LYS A 77 -9.92 -19.85 11.51
CA LYS A 77 -9.91 -21.20 10.91
C LYS A 77 -9.28 -21.20 9.51
N LEU A 78 -9.31 -20.05 8.82
CA LEU A 78 -8.82 -19.89 7.45
C LEU A 78 -7.38 -19.38 7.39
N PHE A 79 -6.97 -18.58 8.37
CA PHE A 79 -5.70 -17.88 8.35
C PHE A 79 -4.89 -18.17 9.62
N GLY A 80 -3.70 -18.73 9.45
CA GLY A 80 -2.71 -18.87 10.51
C GLY A 80 -1.95 -17.56 10.75
N GLY A 81 -1.43 -17.38 11.96
CA GLY A 81 -0.46 -16.31 12.26
C GLY A 81 -1.01 -14.90 12.45
N ILE A 82 -2.30 -14.64 12.22
CA ILE A 82 -2.90 -13.29 12.35
C ILE A 82 -2.54 -12.65 13.70
N ARG A 83 -2.12 -11.37 13.66
CA ARG A 83 -1.74 -10.62 14.87
C ARG A 83 -2.86 -9.69 15.34
N ALA A 84 -2.97 -9.56 16.66
CA ALA A 84 -3.92 -8.64 17.27
C ALA A 84 -3.54 -7.17 16.97
N PRO A 85 -4.53 -6.25 16.93
CA PRO A 85 -4.29 -4.80 16.83
C PRO A 85 -3.16 -4.29 17.72
N SER A 86 -3.15 -4.71 19.00
CA SER A 86 -2.12 -4.30 19.97
C SER A 86 -0.71 -4.79 19.60
N THR A 87 -0.58 -6.00 19.06
CA THR A 87 0.69 -6.56 18.60
C THR A 87 1.23 -5.80 17.39
N VAL A 88 0.36 -5.48 16.43
CA VAL A 88 0.70 -4.67 15.25
C VAL A 88 1.04 -3.25 15.66
N GLY A 89 0.25 -2.64 16.55
CA GLY A 89 0.51 -1.30 17.07
C GLY A 89 1.85 -1.18 17.77
N THR A 90 2.23 -2.16 18.61
CA THR A 90 3.56 -2.17 19.24
C THR A 90 4.69 -2.28 18.22
N PHE A 91 4.52 -3.07 17.16
CA PHE A 91 5.48 -3.17 16.07
C PHE A 91 5.62 -1.84 15.31
N LEU A 92 4.50 -1.22 14.92
CA LEU A 92 4.50 0.06 14.20
C LEU A 92 5.06 1.22 15.04
N ARG A 93 4.81 1.24 16.36
CA ARG A 93 5.37 2.26 17.25
C ARG A 93 6.90 2.17 17.38
N ALA A 94 7.50 1.02 17.07
CA ALA A 94 8.95 0.86 17.05
C ALA A 94 9.59 1.34 15.75
N PHE A 95 8.80 1.71 14.73
CA PHE A 95 9.34 2.12 13.45
C PHE A 95 10.05 3.47 13.54
N THR A 96 11.24 3.49 12.98
CA THR A 96 11.94 4.68 12.54
C THR A 96 11.66 4.93 11.06
N TRP A 97 12.17 6.04 10.53
CA TRP A 97 12.13 6.31 9.08
C TRP A 97 12.79 5.17 8.27
N GLY A 98 13.86 4.57 8.79
CA GLY A 98 14.55 3.47 8.13
C GLY A 98 13.69 2.22 7.99
N ASP A 99 12.90 1.90 9.02
CA ASP A 99 12.00 0.73 9.01
C ASP A 99 10.86 0.93 8.02
N ALA A 100 10.30 2.13 7.95
CA ALA A 100 9.30 2.48 6.93
C ALA A 100 9.87 2.32 5.50
N ARG A 101 11.13 2.73 5.28
CA ARG A 101 11.82 2.55 3.99
C ARG A 101 12.10 1.08 3.66
N GLN A 102 12.35 0.23 4.66
CA GLN A 102 12.47 -1.21 4.45
C GLN A 102 11.15 -1.83 3.99
N VAL A 103 10.02 -1.43 4.60
CA VAL A 103 8.69 -1.85 4.15
C VAL A 103 8.39 -1.34 2.74
N GLU A 104 8.75 -0.11 2.40
CA GLU A 104 8.62 0.39 1.03
C GLU A 104 9.45 -0.44 0.03
N SER A 105 10.69 -0.81 0.40
CA SER A 105 11.52 -1.68 -0.42
C SER A 105 10.89 -3.06 -0.61
N ALA A 106 10.30 -3.63 0.44
CA ALA A 106 9.54 -4.88 0.37
C ALA A 106 8.32 -4.76 -0.54
N ALA A 107 7.54 -3.68 -0.42
CA ALA A 107 6.37 -3.43 -1.26
C ALA A 107 6.74 -3.32 -2.75
N ARG A 108 7.88 -2.68 -3.06
CA ARG A 108 8.37 -2.60 -4.45
C ARG A 108 8.70 -3.97 -5.03
N GLU A 109 9.37 -4.84 -4.27
CA GLU A 109 9.65 -6.20 -4.74
C GLU A 109 8.37 -7.03 -4.86
N ALA A 110 7.44 -6.93 -3.90
CA ALA A 110 6.16 -7.61 -3.99
C ALA A 110 5.36 -7.17 -5.24
N LEU A 111 5.44 -5.88 -5.61
CA LEU A 111 4.84 -5.38 -6.86
C LEU A 111 5.51 -6.00 -8.10
N VAL A 112 6.84 -6.15 -8.11
CA VAL A 112 7.54 -6.87 -9.19
C VAL A 112 7.08 -8.33 -9.25
N GLY A 113 6.92 -8.99 -8.10
CA GLY A 113 6.35 -10.34 -8.01
C GLY A 113 4.93 -10.40 -8.57
N LEU A 114 4.10 -9.40 -8.27
CA LEU A 114 2.73 -9.30 -8.78
C LEU A 114 2.69 -9.15 -10.30
N VAL A 115 3.54 -8.29 -10.86
CA VAL A 115 3.67 -8.11 -12.32
C VAL A 115 4.07 -9.42 -13.01
N ARG A 116 4.92 -10.24 -12.39
CA ARG A 116 5.31 -11.54 -12.95
C ARG A 116 4.17 -12.57 -12.93
N GLN A 117 3.25 -12.46 -11.98
CA GLN A 117 2.17 -13.42 -11.77
C GLN A 117 0.82 -12.98 -12.37
N THR A 118 0.72 -11.75 -12.87
CA THR A 118 -0.54 -11.17 -13.34
C THR A 118 -0.35 -10.39 -14.65
N PRO A 119 -1.36 -10.33 -15.53
CA PRO A 119 -1.28 -9.58 -16.78
C PRO A 119 -1.46 -8.07 -16.60
N VAL A 120 -1.14 -7.52 -15.42
CA VAL A 120 -1.37 -6.09 -15.09
C VAL A 120 -0.58 -5.15 -16.00
N LEU A 121 0.53 -5.62 -16.59
CA LEU A 121 1.34 -4.90 -17.59
C LEU A 121 1.31 -5.58 -18.97
N ALA A 122 0.26 -6.34 -19.31
CA ALA A 122 0.14 -6.93 -20.65
C ALA A 122 0.14 -5.82 -21.72
N GLY A 123 1.02 -5.94 -22.72
CA GLY A 123 1.20 -4.95 -23.80
C GLY A 123 2.11 -3.77 -23.43
N ALA A 124 2.67 -3.73 -22.21
CA ALA A 124 3.60 -2.66 -21.81
C ALA A 124 4.93 -2.67 -22.60
N ASP A 125 5.27 -3.79 -23.24
CA ASP A 125 6.38 -3.94 -24.17
C ASP A 125 6.12 -3.26 -25.53
N GLU A 126 4.87 -3.02 -25.88
CA GLU A 126 4.49 -2.25 -27.07
C GLU A 126 4.31 -0.77 -26.75
N ARG A 127 3.40 -0.44 -25.82
CA ARG A 127 3.13 0.93 -25.35
C ARG A 127 2.61 0.92 -23.92
N VAL A 128 3.07 1.87 -23.13
CA VAL A 128 2.56 2.11 -21.78
C VAL A 128 2.30 3.60 -21.58
N PHE A 129 1.13 3.92 -21.04
CA PHE A 129 0.80 5.27 -20.59
C PHE A 129 1.16 5.36 -19.11
N ILE A 130 2.03 6.30 -18.77
CA ILE A 130 2.41 6.58 -17.38
C ILE A 130 1.77 7.89 -16.99
N ASP A 131 0.85 7.83 -16.04
CA ASP A 131 0.32 9.03 -15.43
C ASP A 131 1.27 9.52 -14.32
N ALA A 132 1.67 10.77 -14.43
CA ALA A 132 2.64 11.39 -13.53
C ALA A 132 1.95 12.47 -12.71
N ASP A 133 1.11 12.03 -11.77
CA ASP A 133 0.35 12.91 -10.90
C ASP A 133 1.26 13.51 -9.82
N SER A 134 1.85 14.66 -10.14
CA SER A 134 2.34 15.73 -9.24
C SER A 134 3.29 16.68 -9.98
N THR A 135 2.99 16.99 -11.25
CA THR A 135 3.80 17.95 -11.99
C THR A 135 3.35 19.38 -11.69
N LEU A 136 4.30 20.25 -11.33
CA LEU A 136 4.05 21.68 -11.39
C LEU A 136 4.11 22.10 -12.87
N GLY A 137 2.99 22.58 -13.39
CA GLY A 137 2.85 23.04 -14.77
C GLY A 137 2.20 24.41 -14.85
N ARG A 138 2.50 25.16 -15.92
CA ARG A 138 1.75 26.39 -16.23
C ARG A 138 0.35 26.01 -16.70
N VAL A 139 -0.67 26.56 -16.05
CA VAL A 139 -2.06 26.47 -16.47
C VAL A 139 -2.54 27.85 -16.94
N PHE A 140 -3.27 27.89 -18.04
CA PHE A 140 -3.89 29.11 -18.56
C PHE A 140 -5.41 28.96 -18.48
N GLY A 141 -6.08 29.97 -17.93
CA GLY A 141 -7.54 30.01 -17.75
C GLY A 141 -7.97 29.89 -16.28
N HIS A 142 -8.62 30.93 -15.76
CA HIS A 142 -9.11 31.00 -14.39
C HIS A 142 -10.22 29.98 -14.07
N ALA A 143 -10.93 29.50 -15.09
CA ALA A 143 -12.01 28.53 -14.95
C ALA A 143 -11.54 27.06 -15.10
N LYS A 144 -10.24 26.80 -15.31
CA LYS A 144 -9.73 25.44 -15.47
C LYS A 144 -9.79 24.71 -14.11
N GLN A 145 -10.57 23.63 -14.05
CA GLN A 145 -10.62 22.76 -12.89
C GLN A 145 -9.21 22.20 -12.58
N GLY A 146 -8.77 22.30 -11.34
CA GLY A 146 -7.42 21.91 -10.91
C GLY A 146 -6.35 23.01 -11.03
N ALA A 147 -6.69 24.20 -11.52
CA ALA A 147 -5.79 25.36 -11.48
C ALA A 147 -5.71 25.94 -10.06
N ALA A 148 -4.68 25.54 -9.31
CA ALA A 148 -4.42 26.06 -7.97
C ALA A 148 -2.93 26.37 -7.78
N PHE A 149 -2.63 27.33 -6.90
CA PHE A 149 -1.26 27.55 -6.46
C PHE A 149 -0.86 26.44 -5.48
N GLY A 150 0.15 25.64 -5.84
CA GLY A 150 0.77 24.67 -4.93
C GLY A 150 1.53 25.35 -3.78
N HIS A 151 2.08 24.56 -2.85
CA HIS A 151 2.79 25.02 -1.64
C HIS A 151 3.93 26.03 -1.94
N THR A 152 4.60 25.89 -3.08
CA THR A 152 5.67 26.79 -3.51
C THR A 152 5.18 28.17 -3.97
N LYS A 153 3.85 28.33 -4.20
CA LYS A 153 3.19 29.57 -4.67
C LYS A 153 3.87 30.23 -5.87
N ILE A 154 4.44 29.44 -6.78
CA ILE A 154 5.11 29.99 -7.96
C ILE A 154 4.05 30.36 -8.99
N GLY A 155 3.70 31.64 -9.02
CA GLY A 155 2.94 32.29 -10.08
C GLY A 155 3.86 33.07 -10.99
N GLY A 156 3.84 32.78 -12.29
CA GLY A 156 4.35 33.69 -13.33
C GLY A 156 5.87 33.92 -13.45
N HIS A 157 6.72 33.36 -12.57
CA HIS A 157 8.18 33.58 -12.62
C HIS A 157 8.96 32.34 -13.11
N ASN A 158 10.07 32.57 -13.83
CA ASN A 158 11.01 31.51 -14.23
C ASN A 158 11.90 31.13 -13.04
N VAL A 159 11.52 30.09 -12.31
CA VAL A 159 12.32 29.48 -11.23
C VAL A 159 12.68 28.06 -11.63
N ARG A 160 13.95 27.66 -11.48
CA ARG A 160 14.39 26.30 -11.81
C ARG A 160 13.99 25.35 -10.69
N LEU A 161 12.90 24.63 -10.89
CA LEU A 161 12.36 23.66 -9.94
C LEU A 161 12.68 22.23 -10.37
N ARG A 162 13.05 21.39 -9.42
CA ARG A 162 13.14 19.94 -9.64
C ARG A 162 11.71 19.40 -9.74
N GLY A 163 11.32 18.87 -10.91
CA GLY A 163 9.96 18.37 -11.18
C GLY A 163 9.02 19.33 -11.93
N TYR A 164 9.50 20.49 -12.40
CA TYR A 164 8.70 21.40 -13.24
C TYR A 164 8.82 21.04 -14.72
N HIS A 165 7.69 20.72 -15.34
CA HIS A 165 7.61 20.46 -16.77
C HIS A 165 7.25 21.75 -17.52
N GLN A 166 8.17 22.26 -18.34
CA GLN A 166 7.82 23.30 -19.32
C GLN A 166 6.95 22.63 -20.37
N GLY A 167 5.64 22.89 -20.36
CA GLY A 167 4.65 22.36 -21.31
C GLY A 167 4.88 22.72 -22.77
N ARG A 168 6.05 22.39 -23.32
CA ARG A 168 6.24 22.13 -24.74
C ARG A 168 5.58 20.78 -24.98
N GLU A 169 4.60 20.77 -25.87
CA GLU A 169 3.77 19.64 -26.25
C GLU A 169 4.44 18.28 -26.07
N VAL A 170 4.02 17.56 -25.03
CA VAL A 170 4.16 16.11 -24.96
C VAL A 170 2.77 15.57 -25.22
N TRP A 171 2.41 15.57 -26.50
CA TRP A 171 1.39 14.63 -26.97
C TRP A 171 2.10 13.27 -27.03
N LEU A 172 1.84 12.42 -26.03
CA LEU A 172 2.11 10.99 -26.16
C LEU A 172 1.25 10.49 -27.33
N LEU A 173 1.91 10.01 -28.40
CA LEU A 173 1.29 9.20 -29.45
C LEU A 173 0.98 7.78 -28.93
#